data_AF-A0A2G1ZDE1-F1
#
_entry.id   AF-A0A2G1ZDE1-F1
#
_cell.length_a   1.000
_cell.length_b   1.000
_cell.length_c   1.000
_cell.angle_alpha   90.00
_cell.angle_beta   90.00
_cell.angle_gamma   90.00
#
_symmetry.space_group_name_H-M   'P 1'
#
loop_
_entity.id
_entity.type
_entity.pdbx_description
1 polymer ?
#
loop_
_entity_poly.entity_id
_entity_poly.type
_entity_poly.pdbx_seq_one_letter_code
_entity_poly.pdbx_strand_id
1 'polypeptide(L)'
;MNSAPDKQVLQQVQSLLAPYAKESLSAFDNMKLVIAVIAADVEKRSDNSIKLESGTAYEVTLRSGAYSDIEDKHTEIDDDNGKSCEQFYCVKWQNIWINCGLTNDYSASIQWLTHDDKNEHAIGKGTLDIMHIETSSLRQVNVPVLSLQQVEFMCMEYAHFDHC
;
A
#
# COMPACT_ATOMS: atom_id res chain seq x y z
N MET A 1 5.75 20.13 1.93
CA MET A 1 6.07 20.64 0.56
C MET A 1 6.59 19.48 -0.27
N ASN A 2 5.74 18.86 -1.11
CA ASN A 2 6.18 17.80 -2.03
C ASN A 2 7.17 18.38 -3.04
N SER A 3 8.40 17.89 -3.08
CA SER A 3 9.41 18.40 -4.00
C SER A 3 9.00 18.03 -5.44
N ALA A 4 9.33 18.85 -6.43
CA ALA A 4 9.11 18.52 -7.86
C ALA A 4 9.44 17.06 -8.26
N PRO A 5 10.51 16.41 -7.75
CA PRO A 5 10.76 14.99 -7.96
C PRO A 5 9.66 14.05 -7.42
N ASP A 6 9.11 14.30 -6.22
CA ASP A 6 8.10 13.42 -5.60
C ASP A 6 6.83 13.35 -6.47
N LYS A 7 6.46 14.47 -7.12
CA LYS A 7 5.30 14.53 -8.02
C LYS A 7 5.51 13.72 -9.30
N GLN A 8 6.73 13.71 -9.85
CA GLN A 8 7.05 12.93 -11.04
C GLN A 8 7.03 11.43 -10.75
N VAL A 9 7.58 11.03 -9.61
CA VAL A 9 7.57 9.62 -9.17
C VAL A 9 6.14 9.17 -8.91
N LEU A 10 5.30 10.00 -8.28
CA LEU A 10 3.88 9.69 -8.07
C LEU A 10 3.15 9.45 -9.39
N GLN A 11 3.28 10.36 -10.36
CA GLN A 11 2.67 10.23 -11.68
C GLN A 11 3.17 8.97 -12.42
N GLN A 12 4.44 8.64 -12.25
CA GLN A 12 5.03 7.43 -12.83
C GLN A 12 4.40 6.17 -12.23
N VAL A 13 4.33 6.06 -10.90
CA VAL A 13 3.69 4.87 -10.29
C VAL A 13 2.21 4.81 -10.67
N GLN A 14 1.50 5.93 -10.69
CA GLN A 14 0.11 5.99 -11.12
C GLN A 14 -0.06 5.48 -12.55
N SER A 15 0.80 5.90 -13.47
CA SER A 15 0.77 5.40 -14.85
C SER A 15 1.10 3.91 -14.94
N LEU A 16 2.00 3.42 -14.10
CA LEU A 16 2.40 2.01 -14.08
C LEU A 16 1.31 1.10 -13.51
N LEU A 17 0.57 1.56 -12.50
CA LEU A 17 -0.49 0.80 -11.84
C LEU A 17 -1.89 1.02 -12.44
N ALA A 18 -2.07 2.05 -13.27
CA ALA A 18 -3.35 2.34 -13.93
C ALA A 18 -4.00 1.12 -14.63
N PRO A 19 -3.26 0.21 -15.30
CA PRO A 19 -3.86 -0.98 -15.92
C PRO A 19 -4.55 -1.91 -14.92
N TYR A 20 -4.11 -1.91 -13.66
CA TYR A 20 -4.55 -2.84 -12.62
C TYR A 20 -5.52 -2.20 -11.61
N ALA A 21 -5.87 -0.92 -11.80
CA ALA A 21 -6.65 -0.15 -10.82
C ALA A 21 -8.08 -0.66 -10.59
N LYS A 22 -8.57 -1.55 -11.45
CA LYS A 22 -9.92 -2.14 -11.38
C LYS A 22 -9.94 -3.58 -10.86
N GLU A 23 -8.77 -4.18 -10.69
CA GLU A 23 -8.66 -5.58 -10.27
C GLU A 23 -9.02 -5.72 -8.79
N SER A 24 -9.86 -6.71 -8.47
CA SER A 24 -10.20 -7.03 -7.09
C SER A 24 -9.23 -8.07 -6.54
N LEU A 25 -8.07 -7.61 -6.08
CA LEU A 25 -7.03 -8.47 -5.52
C LEU A 25 -7.00 -8.41 -3.99
N SER A 26 -6.48 -9.48 -3.37
CA SER A 26 -6.13 -9.43 -1.95
C SER A 26 -5.05 -8.39 -1.70
N ALA A 27 -4.97 -7.84 -0.49
CA ALA A 27 -3.93 -6.87 -0.16
C ALA A 27 -2.50 -7.41 -0.34
N PHE A 28 -2.31 -8.72 -0.13
CA PHE A 28 -1.03 -9.39 -0.36
C PHE A 28 -0.70 -9.51 -1.85
N ASP A 29 -1.69 -9.78 -2.69
CA ASP A 29 -1.51 -9.83 -4.15
C ASP A 29 -1.31 -8.44 -4.75
N ASN A 30 -2.00 -7.41 -4.23
CA ASN A 30 -1.68 -6.01 -4.52
C ASN A 30 -0.22 -5.68 -4.22
N MET A 31 0.31 -6.15 -3.09
CA MET A 31 1.72 -5.93 -2.75
C MET A 31 2.67 -6.61 -3.75
N LYS A 32 2.40 -7.86 -4.14
CA LYS A 32 3.19 -8.56 -5.18
C LYS A 32 3.14 -7.82 -6.52
N LEU A 33 1.94 -7.42 -6.93
CA LEU A 33 1.70 -6.66 -8.16
C LEU A 33 2.53 -5.38 -8.17
N VAL A 34 2.45 -4.58 -7.10
CA VAL A 34 3.19 -3.31 -6.98
C VAL A 34 4.71 -3.55 -7.07
N ILE A 35 5.23 -4.54 -6.34
CA ILE A 35 6.66 -4.89 -6.39
C ILE A 35 7.08 -5.32 -7.79
N ALA A 36 6.29 -6.17 -8.46
CA ALA A 36 6.58 -6.67 -9.81
C ALA A 36 6.60 -5.55 -10.84
N VAL A 37 5.61 -4.64 -10.79
CA VAL A 37 5.52 -3.50 -11.70
C VAL A 37 6.68 -2.52 -11.51
N ILE A 38 7.05 -2.24 -10.25
CA ILE A 38 8.22 -1.41 -9.93
C ILE A 38 9.51 -2.06 -10.45
N ALA A 39 9.69 -3.36 -10.19
CA ALA A 39 10.87 -4.09 -10.63
C ALA A 39 11.01 -4.07 -12.16
N ALA A 40 9.91 -4.30 -12.90
CA ALA A 40 9.91 -4.24 -14.35
C ALA A 40 10.27 -2.86 -14.91
N ASP A 41 9.80 -1.77 -14.27
CA ASP A 41 10.18 -0.40 -14.66
C ASP A 41 11.65 -0.08 -14.33
N VAL A 42 12.17 -0.57 -13.20
CA VAL A 42 13.59 -0.47 -12.85
C VAL A 42 14.46 -1.19 -13.88
N GLU A 43 14.12 -2.43 -14.25
CA GLU A 43 14.84 -3.21 -15.26
C GLU A 43 14.84 -2.51 -16.62
N LYS A 44 13.69 -2.00 -17.06
CA LYS A 44 13.57 -1.25 -18.32
C LYS A 44 14.43 0.02 -18.36
N ARG A 45 14.71 0.64 -17.21
CA ARG A 45 15.50 1.88 -17.10
C ARG A 45 16.97 1.64 -16.77
N SER A 46 17.34 0.43 -16.37
CA SER A 46 18.70 0.07 -15.96
C SER A 46 19.72 0.15 -17.10
N ASP A 47 19.25 0.18 -18.36
CA ASP A 47 20.09 0.50 -19.53
C ASP A 47 20.64 1.94 -19.51
N ASN A 48 20.09 2.83 -18.70
CA ASN A 48 20.46 4.25 -18.61
C ASN A 48 21.24 4.61 -17.33
N SER A 49 22.36 3.93 -17.01
CA SER A 49 23.42 4.32 -16.02
C SER A 49 23.05 4.83 -14.62
N ILE A 50 21.77 4.92 -14.25
CA ILE A 50 21.28 5.39 -12.95
C ILE A 50 20.72 4.17 -12.21
N LYS A 51 21.34 3.79 -11.10
CA LYS A 51 20.81 2.76 -10.19
C LYS A 51 19.49 3.28 -9.59
N LEU A 52 18.36 2.82 -10.13
CA LEU A 52 17.06 3.04 -9.52
C LEU A 52 16.84 1.96 -8.45
N GLU A 53 16.43 2.37 -7.25
CA GLU A 53 16.18 1.42 -6.17
C GLU A 53 14.93 0.59 -6.45
N SER A 54 14.95 -0.70 -6.10
CA SER A 54 13.76 -1.55 -6.12
C SER A 54 12.79 -1.16 -5.00
N GLY A 55 11.50 -1.42 -5.20
CA GLY A 55 10.50 -1.26 -4.14
C GLY A 55 10.78 -2.21 -2.97
N THR A 56 10.53 -1.74 -1.74
CA THR A 56 10.62 -2.56 -0.52
C THR A 56 9.24 -2.74 0.08
N ALA A 57 8.85 -3.98 0.30
CA ALA A 57 7.56 -4.36 0.88
C ALA A 57 7.60 -4.41 2.41
N TYR A 58 6.54 -3.92 3.05
CA TYR A 58 6.37 -3.93 4.48
C TYR A 58 4.96 -4.37 4.88
N GLU A 59 4.91 -5.09 5.99
CA GLU A 59 3.72 -5.28 6.80
C GLU A 59 3.80 -4.28 7.96
N VAL A 60 2.76 -3.47 8.12
CA VAL A 60 2.70 -2.43 9.15
C VAL A 60 1.65 -2.81 10.16
N THR A 61 1.98 -2.70 11.44
CA THR A 61 1.06 -2.94 12.54
C THR A 61 0.76 -1.63 13.26
N LEU A 62 -0.42 -1.05 13.04
CA LEU A 62 -0.83 0.13 13.79
C LEU A 62 -1.40 -0.28 15.14
N ARG A 63 -0.90 0.38 16.18
CA ARG A 63 -1.50 0.34 17.51
C ARG A 63 -2.44 1.54 17.62
N SER A 64 -3.74 1.31 17.43
CA SER A 64 -4.75 2.32 17.80
C SER A 64 -4.69 2.49 19.33
N GLY A 65 -4.04 3.55 19.81
CA GLY A 65 -3.78 3.70 21.25
C GLY A 65 -2.98 4.91 21.71
N ALA A 66 -2.87 5.99 20.93
CA ALA A 66 -2.19 7.23 21.35
C ALA A 66 -3.03 8.48 21.04
N TYR A 67 -4.28 8.50 21.48
CA TYR A 67 -5.01 9.73 21.76
C TYR A 67 -5.96 9.47 22.94
N SER A 68 -5.42 9.52 24.14
CA SER A 68 -6.22 9.61 25.36
C SER A 68 -5.52 10.58 26.30
N ASP A 69 -5.71 11.88 26.05
CA ASP A 69 -5.57 12.87 27.09
C ASP A 69 -6.83 13.74 27.13
N ILE A 70 -7.39 13.81 28.34
CA ILE A 70 -8.47 14.66 28.87
C ILE A 70 -9.87 14.01 28.99
N GLU A 71 -10.01 13.28 30.12
CA GLU A 71 -11.04 13.32 31.18
C GLU A 71 -12.56 13.14 30.92
N ASP A 72 -13.11 12.21 31.73
CA ASP A 72 -14.43 12.18 32.37
C ASP A 72 -15.71 11.93 31.54
N LYS A 73 -16.21 10.68 31.59
CA LYS A 73 -17.37 10.32 32.45
C LYS A 73 -17.75 8.83 32.35
N HIS A 74 -18.10 8.29 33.52
CA HIS A 74 -18.69 6.98 33.78
C HIS A 74 -19.63 6.44 32.69
N THR A 75 -19.31 5.27 32.14
CA THR A 75 -20.29 4.25 31.75
C THR A 75 -19.69 2.87 31.98
N GLU A 76 -20.42 2.07 32.75
CA GLU A 76 -20.05 0.74 33.21
C GLU A 76 -20.40 -0.32 32.13
N ILE A 77 -19.47 -1.27 31.96
CA ILE A 77 -19.66 -2.67 31.51
C ILE A 77 -20.03 -2.89 30.03
N ASP A 78 -19.01 -3.19 29.22
CA ASP A 78 -18.82 -4.50 28.57
C ASP A 78 -17.36 -4.57 28.05
N ASP A 79 -16.53 -5.35 28.74
CA ASP A 79 -15.08 -5.46 28.52
C ASP A 79 -14.78 -6.45 27.38
N ASP A 80 -15.02 -6.01 26.14
CA ASP A 80 -14.36 -6.53 24.93
C ASP A 80 -13.54 -5.39 24.31
N ASN A 81 -12.67 -4.77 25.11
CA ASN A 81 -11.76 -3.73 24.63
C ASN A 81 -10.56 -4.36 23.90
N GLY A 82 -10.88 -5.14 22.86
CA GLY A 82 -9.93 -5.60 21.87
C GLY A 82 -9.34 -4.39 21.17
N LYS A 83 -8.15 -3.97 21.59
CA LYS A 83 -7.31 -3.03 20.85
C LYS A 83 -7.30 -3.49 19.40
N SER A 84 -8.02 -2.79 18.53
CA SER A 84 -8.07 -3.12 17.11
C SER A 84 -6.71 -2.79 16.52
N CYS A 85 -5.83 -3.79 16.49
CA CYS A 85 -4.54 -3.70 15.87
C CYS A 85 -4.76 -3.85 14.37
N GLU A 86 -4.86 -2.73 13.66
CA GLU A 86 -5.04 -2.77 12.22
C GLU A 86 -3.68 -3.01 11.57
N GLN A 87 -3.59 -4.09 10.81
CA GLN A 87 -2.40 -4.45 10.05
C GLN A 87 -2.67 -4.21 8.57
N PHE A 88 -1.69 -3.66 7.86
CA PHE A 88 -1.81 -3.41 6.42
C PHE A 88 -0.49 -3.65 5.69
N TYR A 89 -0.57 -3.91 4.40
CA TYR A 89 0.59 -4.04 3.52
C TYR A 89 0.88 -2.72 2.83
N CYS A 90 2.16 -2.37 2.74
CA CYS A 90 2.59 -1.22 1.96
C CYS A 90 3.92 -1.47 1.26
N VAL A 91 4.15 -0.71 0.19
CA VAL A 91 5.42 -0.72 -0.54
C VAL A 91 6.03 0.68 -0.47
N LYS A 92 7.29 0.74 -0.06
CA LYS A 92 8.11 1.94 -0.17
C LYS A 92 8.89 1.89 -1.48
N TRP A 93 8.78 2.93 -2.29
CA TRP A 93 9.64 3.10 -3.45
C TRP A 93 10.14 4.53 -3.53
N GLN A 94 11.46 4.69 -3.51
CA GLN A 94 12.11 5.98 -3.36
C GLN A 94 11.59 6.70 -2.10
N ASN A 95 10.88 7.82 -2.27
CA ASN A 95 10.30 8.61 -1.18
C ASN A 95 8.77 8.48 -1.07
N ILE A 96 8.16 7.52 -1.77
CA ILE A 96 6.71 7.32 -1.82
C ILE A 96 6.32 6.03 -1.12
N TRP A 97 5.19 6.08 -0.41
CA TRP A 97 4.54 4.92 0.18
C TRP A 97 3.24 4.60 -0.56
N ILE A 98 3.05 3.32 -0.85
CA ILE A 98 1.89 2.78 -1.57
C ILE A 98 1.17 1.85 -0.61
N ASN A 99 -0.08 2.13 -0.28
CA ASN A 99 -0.92 1.26 0.55
C ASN A 99 -1.55 0.18 -0.35
N CYS A 100 -1.32 -1.09 0.00
CA CYS A 100 -1.84 -2.23 -0.74
C CYS A 100 -3.15 -2.79 -0.13
N GLY A 101 -3.56 -2.32 1.05
CA GLY A 101 -4.77 -2.75 1.77
C GLY A 101 -4.46 -3.39 3.13
N LEU A 102 -5.53 -3.66 3.90
CA LEU A 102 -5.43 -4.35 5.18
C LEU A 102 -5.01 -5.81 4.98
N THR A 103 -4.27 -6.40 5.93
CA THR A 103 -3.77 -7.78 5.78
C THR A 103 -4.87 -8.84 5.67
N ASN A 104 -6.08 -8.52 6.14
CA ASN A 104 -7.27 -9.36 6.08
C ASN A 104 -8.23 -8.99 4.94
N ASP A 105 -7.85 -8.05 4.06
CA ASP A 105 -8.68 -7.62 2.95
C ASP A 105 -8.40 -8.47 1.69
N TYR A 106 -9.45 -9.15 1.21
CA TYR A 106 -9.43 -10.02 0.04
C TYR A 106 -9.92 -9.31 -1.24
N SER A 107 -10.34 -8.05 -1.12
CA SER A 107 -10.86 -7.20 -2.19
C SER A 107 -10.36 -5.77 -1.99
N ALA A 108 -9.04 -5.63 -1.91
CA ALA A 108 -8.37 -4.40 -1.55
C ALA A 108 -8.11 -3.49 -2.77
N SER A 109 -8.24 -2.19 -2.56
CA SER A 109 -7.83 -1.19 -3.54
C SER A 109 -6.43 -0.66 -3.22
N ILE A 110 -5.59 -0.52 -4.25
CA ILE A 110 -4.29 0.15 -4.08
C ILE A 110 -4.54 1.64 -3.88
N GLN A 111 -4.09 2.17 -2.74
CA GLN A 111 -4.25 3.57 -2.37
C GLN A 111 -2.89 4.25 -2.22
N TRP A 112 -2.83 5.52 -2.58
CA TRP A 112 -1.63 6.34 -2.47
C TRP A 112 -1.59 6.99 -1.09
N LEU A 113 -0.45 6.89 -0.43
CA LEU A 113 -0.21 7.65 0.77
C LEU A 113 0.45 8.96 0.34
N THR A 114 -0.29 10.06 0.38
CA THR A 114 0.21 11.41 0.04
C THR A 114 0.52 12.18 1.31
N HIS A 115 1.70 12.81 1.37
CA HIS A 115 2.03 13.82 2.37
C HIS A 115 1.45 15.17 1.91
N ASP A 116 0.13 15.34 2.01
CA ASP A 116 -0.52 16.64 1.77
C ASP A 116 -0.90 17.27 3.12
N ASP A 117 -0.05 18.18 3.61
CA ASP A 117 -0.25 18.98 4.83
C ASP A 117 -1.52 19.89 4.81
N LYS A 118 -2.43 19.75 3.83
CA LYS A 118 -3.49 20.76 3.57
C LYS A 118 -4.83 20.25 3.04
N ASN A 119 -5.19 18.97 3.18
CA ASN A 119 -6.54 18.53 2.78
C ASN A 119 -7.28 17.80 3.89
N GLU A 120 -7.82 18.59 4.82
CA GLU A 120 -8.81 18.19 5.83
C GLU A 120 -10.20 17.80 5.24
N HIS A 121 -10.34 17.58 3.93
CA HIS A 121 -11.66 17.43 3.30
C HIS A 121 -11.77 16.36 2.20
N ALA A 122 -11.02 15.27 2.33
CA ALA A 122 -11.37 14.01 1.67
C ALA A 122 -10.99 12.81 2.55
N ILE A 123 -11.41 12.83 3.82
CA ILE A 123 -11.25 11.69 4.72
C ILE A 123 -12.32 10.65 4.36
N GLY A 124 -12.02 9.87 3.32
CA GLY A 124 -12.39 8.46 3.38
C GLY A 124 -11.62 7.86 4.56
N LYS A 125 -12.34 7.24 5.50
CA LYS A 125 -11.81 6.48 6.63
C LYS A 125 -10.82 5.42 6.12
N GLY A 126 -9.54 5.76 5.95
CA GLY A 126 -8.56 4.88 5.30
C GLY A 126 -7.28 5.55 4.77
N THR A 127 -7.22 6.88 4.65
CA THR A 127 -5.97 7.55 4.28
C THR A 127 -5.04 7.61 5.49
N LEU A 128 -4.18 6.61 5.61
CA LEU A 128 -3.16 6.51 6.63
C LEU A 128 -2.18 7.68 6.46
N ASP A 129 -2.14 8.61 7.42
CA ASP A 129 -1.16 9.69 7.38
C ASP A 129 0.23 9.08 7.58
N ILE A 130 1.12 9.27 6.59
CA ILE A 130 2.51 8.73 6.60
C ILE A 130 3.26 9.14 7.88
N MET A 131 2.85 10.25 8.51
CA MET A 131 3.51 10.84 9.66
C MET A 131 3.57 9.95 10.92
N HIS A 132 2.81 8.85 11.00
CA HIS A 132 2.79 7.96 12.18
C HIS A 132 3.25 6.52 11.92
N ILE A 133 3.88 6.22 10.79
CA ILE A 133 4.51 4.90 10.61
C ILE A 133 5.84 4.89 11.36
N GLU A 134 5.79 4.62 12.66
CA GLU A 134 6.99 4.40 13.46
C GLU A 134 7.80 3.23 12.88
N THR A 135 9.12 3.35 12.82
CA THR A 135 10.01 2.28 12.32
C THR A 135 9.89 0.99 13.14
N SER A 136 9.45 1.09 14.39
CA SER A 136 9.12 -0.01 15.30
C SER A 136 7.92 -0.85 14.84
N SER A 137 7.04 -0.27 14.02
CA SER A 137 5.80 -0.88 13.52
C SER A 137 5.95 -1.49 12.12
N LEU A 138 7.12 -1.32 11.50
CA LEU A 138 7.45 -1.81 10.16
C LEU A 138 8.12 -3.19 10.23
N ARG A 139 7.51 -4.18 9.59
CA ARG A 139 8.14 -5.47 9.34
C ARG A 139 8.38 -5.62 7.84
N GLN A 140 9.64 -5.67 7.43
CA GLN A 140 9.96 -5.92 6.03
C GLN A 140 9.49 -7.34 5.63
N VAL A 141 8.77 -7.43 4.51
CA VAL A 141 8.29 -8.70 3.96
C VAL A 141 9.11 -9.00 2.71
N ASN A 142 9.66 -10.21 2.64
CA ASN A 142 10.29 -10.68 1.42
C ASN A 142 9.21 -11.19 0.46
N VAL A 143 9.02 -10.49 -0.64
CA VAL A 143 7.99 -10.81 -1.64
C VAL A 143 8.71 -11.28 -2.90
N PRO A 144 8.33 -12.44 -3.48
CA PRO A 144 8.90 -12.87 -4.74
C PRO A 144 8.58 -11.84 -5.83
N VAL A 145 9.61 -11.38 -6.53
CA VAL A 145 9.44 -10.49 -7.68
C VAL A 145 8.89 -11.33 -8.83
N LEU A 146 7.67 -11.02 -9.26
CA LEU A 146 7.01 -11.70 -10.38
C LEU A 146 7.32 -11.00 -11.70
N SER A 147 7.31 -11.76 -12.80
CA SER A 147 7.35 -11.17 -14.14
C SER A 147 5.99 -10.54 -14.50
N LEU A 148 5.97 -9.62 -15.46
CA LEU A 148 4.70 -9.04 -15.94
C LEU A 148 3.74 -10.11 -16.51
N GLN A 149 4.28 -11.17 -17.13
CA GLN A 149 3.47 -12.30 -17.59
C GLN A 149 2.82 -13.05 -16.41
N GLN A 150 3.53 -13.23 -15.29
CA GLN A 150 2.96 -13.87 -14.09
C GLN A 150 1.90 -12.97 -13.43
N VAL A 151 2.10 -11.66 -13.48
CA VAL A 151 1.11 -10.66 -13.04
C VAL A 151 -0.17 -10.75 -13.86
N GLU A 152 -0.07 -10.88 -15.19
CA GLU A 152 -1.26 -11.04 -16.06
C GLU A 152 -2.12 -12.24 -15.65
N PHE A 153 -1.50 -13.36 -15.29
CA PHE A 153 -2.24 -14.54 -14.78
C PHE A 153 -2.89 -14.31 -13.42
N MET A 154 -2.35 -13.40 -12.60
CA MET A 154 -2.93 -13.04 -11.30
C MET A 154 -4.20 -12.18 -11.45
N CYS A 155 -4.23 -11.31 -12.46
CA CYS A 155 -5.33 -10.36 -12.71
C CYS A 155 -6.43 -10.91 -13.63
N MET A 156 -6.43 -12.20 -13.99
CA MET A 156 -7.54 -12.77 -14.76
C MET A 156 -8.68 -13.17 -13.84
N GLU A 157 -9.69 -12.30 -13.69
CA GLU A 157 -10.89 -12.59 -12.88
C GLU A 157 -11.77 -13.73 -13.43
N TYR A 158 -11.71 -14.06 -14.72
CA TYR A 158 -12.48 -15.18 -15.30
C TYR A 158 -11.76 -15.79 -16.50
N ALA A 159 -11.03 -16.88 -16.31
CA ALA A 159 -10.91 -17.87 -17.36
C ALA A 159 -12.19 -18.70 -17.36
N HIS A 160 -13.22 -18.23 -18.07
CA HIS A 160 -14.37 -19.08 -18.39
C HIS A 160 -13.86 -20.19 -19.33
N PHE A 161 -13.26 -21.25 -18.77
CA PHE A 161 -13.02 -22.51 -19.46
C PHE A 161 -14.33 -23.29 -19.55
N ASP A 162 -15.40 -22.63 -20.01
CA ASP A 162 -16.65 -23.31 -20.31
C ASP A 162 -16.93 -23.06 -21.79
N HIS A 163 -16.94 -24.17 -22.54
CA HIS A 163 -17.08 -24.35 -23.99
C HIS A 163 -15.79 -24.82 -24.70
N CYS A 164 -15.58 -26.13 -24.66
CA CYS A 164 -14.98 -26.90 -25.75
C CYS A 164 -15.96 -27.05 -26.92
#